data_AF-A0A7Z1B3W2-F1
#
_entry.id   AF-A0A7Z1B3W2-F1
#
_cell.length_a   1.000
_cell.length_b   1.000
_cell.length_c   1.000
_cell.angle_alpha   90.00
_cell.angle_beta   90.00
_cell.angle_gamma   90.00
#
_symmetry.space_group_name_H-M   'P 1'
#
loop_
_entity.id
_entity.type
_entity.pdbx_description
1 polymer ?
#
loop_
_entity_poly.entity_id
_entity_poly.type
_entity_poly.pdbx_seq_one_letter_code
_entity_poly.pdbx_strand_id
1 'polypeptide(L)'
;MIRKRFINLSALIVLLLVITGCGKGQNQEITYKKGFPKEDSRGLTEFMKSYLTGSTDKKIIEVNDVTLFSTVNHQGQAIRYFQYNQDQLKEYYKPLFTAKEPKKTLNNLYQIERLEKLLHHPIQDKEKYHLPAIKMLPNNQLEVKTKKNKKTLDLPQLLKNYGVKKSDELEINLYAVNSKCFSVVIQDFSMKDRINSTIGLFITQDLTNIESTVITKEKLQNTLSTGKLKDYYDLFTKVDKSGRYSLLFFDDMILDKRTNQLIDIKKDDYLSKDGKYVFINGAKEKETNVMADGIQQIQTVDNYLKGNDKYEAQFKIDFKQIAKEMDFNAGDARIANIHYFNKDYVVLYISYHGKTIGTAGAVNVLIDLQKSKQQPTAYLVDLGIES
;
A
#
# COMPACT_ATOMS: atom_id res chain seq x y z
N MET A 1 -67.49 -3.12 13.39
CA MET A 1 -66.59 -1.94 13.38
C MET A 1 -65.26 -2.16 14.13
N ILE A 2 -65.22 -3.03 15.16
CA ILE A 2 -64.04 -3.24 16.03
C ILE A 2 -62.88 -3.97 15.32
N ARG A 3 -63.16 -4.96 14.44
CA ARG A 3 -62.12 -5.69 13.67
C ARG A 3 -61.26 -4.81 12.73
N LYS A 4 -61.85 -3.78 12.09
CA LYS A 4 -61.10 -2.87 11.20
C LYS A 4 -60.14 -1.94 11.97
N ARG A 5 -60.46 -1.59 13.23
CA ARG A 5 -59.59 -0.75 14.07
C ARG A 5 -58.35 -1.52 14.58
N PHE A 6 -58.49 -2.81 14.89
CA PHE A 6 -57.36 -3.64 15.33
C PHE A 6 -56.35 -3.93 14.21
N ILE A 7 -56.82 -4.11 12.96
CA ILE A 7 -55.95 -4.33 11.79
C ILE A 7 -55.12 -3.07 11.49
N ASN A 8 -55.71 -1.87 11.62
CA ASN A 8 -54.97 -0.62 11.46
C ASN A 8 -53.95 -0.38 12.58
N LEU A 9 -54.25 -0.79 13.82
CA LEU A 9 -53.32 -0.63 14.94
C LEU A 9 -52.13 -1.58 14.83
N SER A 10 -52.36 -2.82 14.38
CA SER A 10 -51.29 -3.80 14.18
C SER A 10 -50.42 -3.46 12.96
N ALA A 11 -51.00 -2.92 11.88
CA ALA A 11 -50.22 -2.38 10.76
C ALA A 11 -49.35 -1.17 11.18
N LEU A 12 -49.86 -0.28 12.05
CA LEU A 12 -49.10 0.86 12.58
C LEU A 12 -47.95 0.42 13.50
N ILE A 13 -48.17 -0.59 14.35
CA ILE A 13 -47.14 -1.16 15.23
C ILE A 13 -46.07 -1.90 14.41
N VAL A 14 -46.45 -2.64 13.37
CA VAL A 14 -45.49 -3.25 12.44
C VAL A 14 -44.72 -2.17 11.67
N LEU A 15 -45.37 -1.08 11.24
CA LEU A 15 -44.66 0.05 10.61
C LEU A 15 -43.69 0.73 11.59
N LEU A 16 -44.08 0.94 12.85
CA LEU A 16 -43.22 1.50 13.90
C LEU A 16 -42.05 0.55 14.27
N LEU A 17 -42.26 -0.76 14.22
CA LEU A 17 -41.21 -1.77 14.39
C LEU A 17 -40.26 -1.83 13.17
N VAL A 18 -40.75 -1.56 11.96
CA VAL A 18 -39.91 -1.43 10.75
C VAL A 18 -39.12 -0.12 10.76
N ILE A 19 -39.68 0.97 11.29
CA ILE A 19 -38.95 2.26 11.44
C ILE A 19 -37.92 2.21 12.57
N THR A 20 -38.15 1.43 13.63
CA THR A 20 -37.14 1.18 14.69
C THR A 20 -36.15 0.07 14.32
N GLY A 21 -36.45 -0.75 13.31
CA GLY A 21 -35.55 -1.71 12.68
C GLY A 21 -34.56 -1.10 11.67
N CYS A 22 -34.80 0.13 11.20
CA CYS A 22 -33.78 0.98 10.58
C CYS A 22 -32.93 1.67 11.65
N GLY A 23 -32.32 0.88 12.52
CA GLY A 23 -31.29 1.36 13.42
C GLY A 23 -30.16 1.94 12.57
N LYS A 24 -30.00 3.27 12.61
CA LYS A 24 -28.69 3.89 12.42
C LYS A 24 -27.74 3.09 13.31
N GLY A 25 -26.91 2.23 12.70
CA GLY A 25 -26.01 1.36 13.43
C GLY A 25 -25.31 2.20 14.48
N GLN A 26 -25.38 1.78 15.74
CA GLN A 26 -24.59 2.39 16.80
C GLN A 26 -23.13 2.24 16.36
N ASN A 27 -22.58 3.27 15.74
CA ASN A 27 -21.15 3.35 15.51
C ASN A 27 -20.53 3.46 16.90
N GLN A 28 -20.03 2.34 17.39
CA GLN A 28 -19.53 2.23 18.75
C GLN A 28 -18.10 2.77 18.81
N GLU A 29 -17.74 3.31 19.97
CA GLU A 29 -16.48 4.01 20.15
C GLU A 29 -15.28 3.08 20.13
N ILE A 30 -14.15 3.58 19.63
CA ILE A 30 -12.87 2.89 19.64
C ILE A 30 -12.39 2.69 21.09
N THR A 31 -11.77 1.54 21.35
CA THR A 31 -11.02 1.35 22.60
C THR A 31 -9.60 1.89 22.44
N TYR A 32 -9.27 2.97 23.15
CA TYR A 32 -7.93 3.55 23.14
C TYR A 32 -7.02 2.90 24.19
N LYS A 33 -5.77 2.61 23.81
CA LYS A 33 -4.72 2.07 24.70
C LYS A 33 -3.42 2.83 24.51
N LYS A 34 -2.79 3.28 25.60
CA LYS A 34 -1.45 3.89 25.55
C LYS A 34 -0.37 2.86 25.25
N GLY A 35 0.61 3.26 24.44
CA GLY A 35 1.79 2.48 24.10
C GLY A 35 1.62 1.59 22.87
N PHE A 36 2.72 0.96 22.45
CA PHE A 36 2.74 -0.01 21.36
C PHE A 36 1.94 -1.27 21.74
N PRO A 37 1.37 -2.03 20.76
CA PRO A 37 0.78 -3.34 21.04
C PRO A 37 1.71 -4.25 21.85
N LYS A 38 1.16 -5.03 22.78
CA LYS A 38 1.96 -5.95 23.62
C LYS A 38 2.16 -7.33 22.99
N GLU A 39 1.36 -7.64 21.99
CA GLU A 39 1.34 -8.92 21.30
C GLU A 39 1.35 -8.65 19.80
N ASP A 40 1.82 -9.65 19.05
CA ASP A 40 1.79 -9.60 17.61
C ASP A 40 0.38 -9.75 17.04
N SER A 41 0.19 -9.24 15.83
CA SER A 41 -1.02 -9.47 15.04
C SER A 41 -0.70 -9.43 13.56
N ARG A 42 -1.49 -10.11 12.73
CA ARG A 42 -1.26 -10.16 11.27
C ARG A 42 -1.26 -8.76 10.65
N GLY A 43 -2.17 -7.89 11.10
CA GLY A 43 -2.22 -6.49 10.70
C GLY A 43 -0.94 -5.73 11.06
N LEU A 44 -0.40 -5.94 12.26
CA LEU A 44 0.85 -5.35 12.69
C LEU A 44 2.03 -5.88 11.86
N THR A 45 2.13 -7.18 11.62
CA THR A 45 3.18 -7.77 10.77
C THR A 45 3.19 -7.16 9.36
N GLU A 46 2.01 -6.98 8.75
CA GLU A 46 1.90 -6.38 7.42
C GLU A 46 2.28 -4.88 7.41
N PHE A 47 1.94 -4.14 8.47
CA PHE A 47 2.41 -2.77 8.65
C PHE A 47 3.93 -2.72 8.80
N MET A 48 4.51 -3.55 9.68
CA MET A 48 5.95 -3.61 9.91
C MET A 48 6.71 -4.01 8.64
N LYS A 49 6.17 -4.95 7.85
CA LYS A 49 6.69 -5.30 6.52
C LYS A 49 6.73 -4.05 5.64
N SER A 50 5.60 -3.37 5.47
CA SER A 50 5.50 -2.18 4.62
C SER A 50 6.40 -1.03 5.09
N TYR A 51 6.54 -0.83 6.40
CA TYR A 51 7.33 0.25 6.94
C TYR A 51 8.83 -0.05 6.80
N LEU A 52 9.29 -1.22 7.24
CA LEU A 52 10.72 -1.56 7.28
C LEU A 52 11.34 -1.74 5.90
N THR A 53 10.58 -2.21 4.91
CA THR A 53 11.10 -2.42 3.55
C THR A 53 10.71 -1.32 2.56
N GLY A 54 9.83 -0.38 2.94
CA GLY A 54 9.14 0.50 2.00
C GLY A 54 10.03 1.45 1.20
N SER A 55 11.16 1.86 1.76
CA SER A 55 12.09 2.83 1.15
C SER A 55 13.19 2.19 0.31
N THR A 56 13.69 1.01 0.70
CA THR A 56 14.89 0.41 0.10
C THR A 56 14.62 -0.83 -0.73
N ASP A 57 13.55 -1.57 -0.42
CA ASP A 57 13.32 -2.87 -1.01
C ASP A 57 11.98 -2.93 -1.74
N LYS A 58 11.95 -3.62 -2.88
CA LYS A 58 10.75 -3.81 -3.68
C LYS A 58 10.26 -5.24 -3.52
N LYS A 59 9.06 -5.41 -2.98
CA LYS A 59 8.38 -6.71 -2.96
C LYS A 59 8.13 -7.17 -4.39
N ILE A 60 8.59 -8.36 -4.73
CA ILE A 60 8.40 -8.98 -6.05
C ILE A 60 7.20 -9.93 -6.03
N ILE A 61 7.20 -10.88 -5.09
CA ILE A 61 6.20 -11.94 -4.99
C ILE A 61 6.14 -12.47 -3.55
N GLU A 62 5.01 -13.09 -3.19
CA GLU A 62 4.83 -13.80 -1.93
C GLU A 62 4.31 -15.22 -2.24
N VAL A 63 5.01 -16.23 -1.72
CA VAL A 63 4.71 -17.65 -1.95
C VAL A 63 4.83 -18.40 -0.62
N ASN A 64 3.75 -19.02 -0.15
CA ASN A 64 3.73 -19.84 1.07
C ASN A 64 4.39 -19.14 2.28
N ASP A 65 3.92 -17.94 2.62
CA ASP A 65 4.42 -17.08 3.71
C ASP A 65 5.88 -16.60 3.59
N VAL A 66 6.55 -16.88 2.47
CA VAL A 66 7.85 -16.31 2.12
C VAL A 66 7.64 -15.13 1.19
N THR A 67 8.12 -13.96 1.59
CA THR A 67 8.10 -12.76 0.73
C THR A 67 9.48 -12.58 0.11
N LEU A 68 9.49 -12.38 -1.21
CA LEU A 68 10.69 -12.16 -2.01
C LEU A 68 10.79 -10.69 -2.37
N PHE A 69 12.00 -10.16 -2.31
CA PHE A 69 12.29 -8.76 -2.56
C PHE A 69 13.47 -8.62 -3.52
N SER A 70 13.48 -7.50 -4.25
CA SER A 70 14.67 -6.97 -4.90
C SER A 70 15.15 -5.71 -4.22
N THR A 71 16.45 -5.53 -4.18
CA THR A 71 17.09 -4.26 -3.83
C THR A 71 18.09 -3.87 -4.93
N VAL A 72 18.21 -2.56 -5.19
CA VAL A 72 19.25 -2.03 -6.05
C VAL A 72 20.52 -1.94 -5.23
N ASN A 73 21.59 -2.56 -5.72
CA ASN A 73 22.89 -2.36 -5.10
C ASN A 73 23.31 -0.90 -5.30
N HIS A 74 23.49 -0.14 -4.22
CA HIS A 74 24.07 1.22 -4.23
C HIS A 74 25.48 1.27 -4.86
N GLN A 75 26.13 0.11 -5.05
CA GLN A 75 27.42 -0.03 -5.74
C GLN A 75 27.31 -0.51 -7.21
N GLY A 76 26.10 -0.54 -7.75
CA GLY A 76 25.85 -0.57 -9.18
C GLY A 76 25.98 -1.94 -9.85
N GLN A 77 25.20 -2.07 -10.93
CA GLN A 77 25.21 -3.12 -11.94
C GLN A 77 24.31 -4.34 -11.76
N ALA A 78 23.96 -4.87 -10.59
CA ALA A 78 23.11 -6.09 -10.56
C ALA A 78 21.98 -6.03 -9.54
N ILE A 79 20.81 -6.55 -9.93
CA ILE A 79 19.67 -6.70 -9.01
C ILE A 79 19.98 -7.83 -8.03
N ARG A 80 19.90 -7.53 -6.73
CA ARG A 80 20.03 -8.52 -5.65
C ARG A 80 18.65 -8.97 -5.22
N TYR A 81 18.50 -10.27 -4.98
CA TYR A 81 17.27 -10.85 -4.45
C TYR A 81 17.51 -11.44 -3.08
N PHE A 82 16.55 -11.21 -2.19
CA PHE A 82 16.53 -11.79 -0.87
C PHE A 82 15.09 -12.16 -0.48
N GLN A 83 14.96 -12.93 0.58
CA GLN A 83 13.68 -13.37 1.10
C GLN A 83 13.67 -13.34 2.62
N TYR A 84 12.47 -13.29 3.18
CA TYR A 84 12.22 -13.66 4.57
C TYR A 84 10.77 -14.13 4.71
N ASN A 85 10.50 -14.92 5.76
CA ASN A 85 9.16 -15.32 6.13
C ASN A 85 8.57 -14.43 7.24
N GLN A 86 7.28 -14.61 7.53
CA GLN A 86 6.60 -13.82 8.55
C GLN A 86 7.23 -13.96 9.95
N ASP A 87 7.68 -15.16 10.34
CA ASP A 87 8.23 -15.40 11.67
C ASP A 87 9.59 -14.73 11.86
N GLN A 88 10.44 -14.73 10.82
CA GLN A 88 11.69 -13.96 10.81
C GLN A 88 11.43 -12.46 10.96
N LEU A 89 10.41 -11.93 10.27
CA LEU A 89 10.02 -10.52 10.42
C LEU A 89 9.51 -10.23 11.84
N LYS A 90 8.67 -11.10 12.40
CA LYS A 90 8.15 -10.95 13.78
C LYS A 90 9.27 -10.92 14.80
N GLU A 91 10.21 -11.86 14.73
CA GLU A 91 11.37 -11.87 15.62
C GLU A 91 12.25 -10.62 15.43
N TYR A 92 12.34 -10.09 14.21
CA TYR A 92 13.09 -8.86 13.94
C TYR A 92 12.54 -7.63 14.68
N TYR A 93 11.21 -7.42 14.69
CA TYR A 93 10.60 -6.25 15.36
C TYR A 93 10.12 -6.50 16.79
N LYS A 94 10.22 -7.73 17.29
CA LYS A 94 9.90 -8.12 18.67
C LYS A 94 10.42 -7.18 19.76
N PRO A 95 11.61 -6.54 19.64
CA PRO A 95 12.07 -5.57 20.64
C PRO A 95 11.10 -4.41 20.91
N LEU A 96 10.21 -4.07 19.96
CA LEU A 96 9.22 -3.00 20.13
C LEU A 96 8.17 -3.30 21.23
N PHE A 97 7.83 -4.57 21.45
CA PHE A 97 6.78 -4.96 22.41
C PHE A 97 7.11 -4.60 23.86
N THR A 98 8.40 -4.48 24.18
CA THR A 98 8.89 -4.17 25.54
C THR A 98 9.71 -2.89 25.58
N ALA A 99 9.75 -2.11 24.49
CA ALA A 99 10.56 -0.91 24.40
C ALA A 99 10.01 0.21 25.30
N LYS A 100 10.88 0.79 26.13
CA LYS A 100 10.56 2.04 26.86
C LYS A 100 10.51 3.25 25.94
N GLU A 101 11.31 3.25 24.87
CA GLU A 101 11.37 4.28 23.83
C GLU A 101 11.06 3.66 22.46
N PRO A 102 9.77 3.48 22.10
CA PRO A 102 9.37 2.84 20.83
C PRO A 102 9.93 3.55 19.59
N LYS A 103 9.88 4.88 19.52
CA LYS A 103 10.47 5.69 18.43
C LYS A 103 11.95 5.36 18.18
N LYS A 104 12.79 5.42 19.21
CA LYS A 104 14.23 5.11 19.10
C LYS A 104 14.47 3.66 18.69
N THR A 105 13.68 2.74 19.24
CA THR A 105 13.77 1.31 18.92
C THR A 105 13.41 1.07 17.45
N LEU A 106 12.32 1.68 16.96
CA LEU A 106 11.91 1.58 15.56
C LEU A 106 12.96 2.16 14.62
N ASN A 107 13.51 3.34 14.94
CA ASN A 107 14.59 3.95 14.16
C ASN A 107 15.83 3.04 14.04
N ASN A 108 16.19 2.32 15.12
CA ASN A 108 17.29 1.36 15.07
C ASN A 108 16.97 0.13 14.20
N LEU A 109 15.70 -0.31 14.17
CA LEU A 109 15.24 -1.39 13.30
C LEU A 109 15.18 -0.97 11.82
N TYR A 110 15.09 0.31 11.53
CA TYR A 110 15.00 0.82 10.17
C TYR A 110 16.38 1.06 9.51
N GLN A 111 17.49 0.83 10.22
CA GLN A 111 18.83 1.00 9.67
C GLN A 111 19.13 -0.05 8.58
N ILE A 112 19.53 0.42 7.40
CA ILE A 112 19.78 -0.42 6.20
C ILE A 112 20.76 -1.54 6.50
N GLU A 113 21.92 -1.23 7.10
CA GLU A 113 22.94 -2.23 7.44
C GLU A 113 22.40 -3.34 8.35
N ARG A 114 21.48 -3.00 9.25
CA ARG A 114 20.84 -3.96 10.15
C ARG A 114 19.83 -4.82 9.41
N LEU A 115 19.02 -4.24 8.53
CA LEU A 115 18.06 -4.96 7.67
C LEU A 115 18.80 -5.96 6.78
N GLU A 116 19.85 -5.51 6.09
CA GLU A 116 20.68 -6.36 5.24
C GLU A 116 21.30 -7.52 6.01
N LYS A 117 21.83 -7.24 7.21
CA LYS A 117 22.53 -8.26 8.01
C LYS A 117 21.59 -9.30 8.62
N LEU A 118 20.42 -8.88 9.09
CA LEU A 118 19.58 -9.72 9.96
C LEU A 118 18.29 -10.21 9.28
N LEU A 119 17.83 -9.56 8.22
CA LEU A 119 16.57 -9.88 7.57
C LEU A 119 16.73 -10.27 6.09
N HIS A 120 17.72 -9.73 5.38
CA HIS A 120 17.93 -10.07 3.96
C HIS A 120 18.62 -11.43 3.79
N HIS A 121 17.83 -12.50 3.71
CA HIS A 121 18.38 -13.85 3.48
C HIS A 121 18.49 -14.11 1.97
N PRO A 122 19.65 -14.56 1.45
CA PRO A 122 19.83 -14.77 0.02
C PRO A 122 18.93 -15.90 -0.50
N ILE A 123 18.42 -15.72 -1.72
CA ILE A 123 17.65 -16.77 -2.42
C ILE A 123 18.62 -17.72 -3.11
N GLN A 124 18.69 -18.96 -2.62
CA GLN A 124 19.57 -20.01 -3.17
C GLN A 124 19.08 -20.49 -4.54
N ASP A 125 17.81 -20.88 -4.65
CA ASP A 125 17.21 -21.34 -5.90
C ASP A 125 16.34 -20.23 -6.52
N LYS A 126 16.98 -19.42 -7.37
CA LYS A 126 16.31 -18.34 -8.12
C LYS A 126 15.38 -18.88 -9.21
N GLU A 127 15.65 -20.08 -9.74
CA GLU A 127 14.86 -20.68 -10.82
C GLU A 127 13.48 -21.11 -10.34
N LYS A 128 13.39 -21.64 -9.11
CA LYS A 128 12.12 -21.99 -8.45
C LYS A 128 11.10 -20.85 -8.50
N TYR A 129 11.57 -19.61 -8.43
CA TYR A 129 10.75 -18.40 -8.43
C TYR A 129 10.78 -17.64 -9.75
N HIS A 130 11.36 -18.25 -10.81
CA HIS A 130 11.50 -17.66 -12.14
C HIS A 130 12.25 -16.32 -12.17
N LEU A 131 13.09 -16.04 -11.17
CA LEU A 131 13.79 -14.76 -11.03
C LEU A 131 14.87 -14.63 -12.11
N PRO A 132 14.83 -13.58 -12.96
CA PRO A 132 15.88 -13.34 -13.94
C PRO A 132 17.15 -12.83 -13.25
N ALA A 133 18.33 -13.21 -13.71
CA ALA A 133 19.56 -12.48 -13.39
C ALA A 133 19.62 -11.25 -14.30
N ILE A 134 19.62 -10.06 -13.69
CA ILE A 134 19.61 -8.78 -14.41
C ILE A 134 20.86 -8.00 -14.00
N LYS A 135 21.63 -7.58 -15.01
CA LYS A 135 22.85 -6.80 -14.83
C LYS A 135 22.93 -5.63 -15.81
N MET A 136 23.12 -4.41 -15.32
CA MET A 136 23.51 -3.25 -16.10
C MET A 136 25.01 -3.30 -16.43
N LEU A 137 25.32 -3.19 -17.71
CA LEU A 137 26.65 -3.06 -18.27
C LEU A 137 26.90 -1.60 -18.71
N PRO A 138 28.16 -1.20 -18.98
CA PRO A 138 28.46 0.14 -19.51
C PRO A 138 27.64 0.52 -20.74
N ASN A 139 27.45 1.82 -20.95
CA ASN A 139 26.63 2.39 -22.03
C ASN A 139 25.15 1.99 -21.96
N ASN A 140 24.62 1.77 -20.75
CA ASN A 140 23.22 1.40 -20.51
C ASN A 140 22.78 0.16 -21.30
N GLN A 141 23.64 -0.87 -21.30
CA GLN A 141 23.30 -2.19 -21.84
C GLN A 141 22.80 -3.11 -20.74
N LEU A 142 21.59 -3.64 -20.87
CA LEU A 142 20.96 -4.50 -19.88
C LEU A 142 21.16 -5.98 -20.25
N GLU A 143 22.05 -6.67 -19.54
CA GLU A 143 22.16 -8.12 -19.62
C GLU A 143 21.05 -8.78 -18.81
N VAL A 144 20.28 -9.65 -19.46
CA VAL A 144 19.21 -10.42 -18.84
C VAL A 144 19.43 -11.90 -19.12
N LYS A 145 19.45 -12.71 -18.05
CA LYS A 145 19.49 -14.17 -18.13
C LYS A 145 18.32 -14.76 -17.37
N THR A 146 17.48 -15.51 -18.07
CA THR A 146 16.41 -16.34 -17.49
C THR A 146 16.81 -17.80 -17.56
N LYS A 147 15.92 -18.69 -17.10
CA LYS A 147 16.07 -20.13 -17.35
C LYS A 147 16.01 -20.50 -18.84
N LYS A 148 15.26 -19.74 -19.64
CA LYS A 148 14.99 -20.06 -21.04
C LYS A 148 16.01 -19.45 -22.00
N ASN A 149 16.55 -18.28 -21.69
CA ASN A 149 17.39 -17.54 -22.62
C ASN A 149 18.32 -16.53 -21.92
N LYS A 150 19.32 -16.05 -22.65
CA LYS A 150 20.20 -14.94 -22.27
C LYS A 150 20.25 -13.92 -23.40
N LYS A 151 20.07 -12.64 -23.08
CA LYS A 151 20.11 -11.55 -24.07
C LYS A 151 20.66 -10.28 -23.43
N THR A 152 21.39 -9.49 -24.22
CA THR A 152 21.79 -8.12 -23.87
C THR A 152 20.92 -7.14 -24.64
N LEU A 153 20.26 -6.23 -23.94
CA LEU A 153 19.38 -5.21 -24.51
C LEU A 153 20.13 -3.87 -24.53
N ASP A 154 20.24 -3.25 -25.71
CA ASP A 154 20.70 -1.86 -25.83
C ASP A 154 19.54 -0.94 -25.43
N LEU A 155 19.53 -0.45 -24.19
CA LEU A 155 18.42 0.38 -23.68
C LEU A 155 18.31 1.70 -24.46
N PRO A 156 19.40 2.43 -24.79
CA PRO A 156 19.32 3.62 -25.62
C PRO A 156 18.64 3.38 -26.98
N GLN A 157 18.88 2.23 -27.61
CA GLN A 157 18.20 1.87 -28.86
C GLN A 157 16.74 1.48 -28.60
N LEU A 158 16.48 0.61 -27.63
CA LEU A 158 15.15 0.08 -27.30
C LEU A 158 14.19 1.19 -26.84
N LEU A 159 14.71 2.17 -26.09
CA LEU A 159 13.96 3.24 -25.43
C LEU A 159 14.24 4.61 -26.05
N LYS A 160 14.71 4.62 -27.30
CA LYS A 160 15.00 5.85 -28.05
C LYS A 160 13.83 6.83 -28.06
N ASN A 161 12.59 6.32 -28.18
CA ASN A 161 11.38 7.15 -28.21
C ASN A 161 11.06 7.80 -26.87
N TYR A 162 11.66 7.32 -25.78
CA TYR A 162 11.56 7.92 -24.45
C TYR A 162 12.76 8.83 -24.14
N GLY A 163 13.79 8.85 -24.98
CA GLY A 163 14.92 9.77 -24.85
C GLY A 163 16.11 9.24 -24.05
N VAL A 164 16.14 7.95 -23.71
CA VAL A 164 17.24 7.30 -22.98
C VAL A 164 18.52 7.29 -23.82
N LYS A 165 19.66 7.62 -23.20
CA LYS A 165 21.00 7.71 -23.81
C LYS A 165 21.99 6.82 -23.08
N LYS A 166 23.15 6.61 -23.71
CA LYS A 166 24.25 5.79 -23.17
C LYS A 166 24.87 6.35 -21.91
N SER A 167 24.80 7.67 -21.72
CA SER A 167 25.42 8.42 -20.63
C SER A 167 24.50 8.62 -19.43
N ASP A 168 23.23 8.21 -19.53
CA ASP A 168 22.24 8.53 -18.51
C ASP A 168 22.46 7.67 -17.27
N GLU A 169 22.22 8.27 -16.11
CA GLU A 169 22.22 7.60 -14.81
C GLU A 169 20.89 6.86 -14.61
N LEU A 170 20.93 5.54 -14.79
CA LEU A 170 19.75 4.68 -14.72
C LEU A 170 19.75 3.80 -13.47
N GLU A 171 18.64 3.80 -12.75
CA GLU A 171 18.32 2.80 -11.73
C GLU A 171 17.36 1.76 -12.29
N ILE A 172 17.56 0.49 -11.93
CA ILE A 172 16.76 -0.62 -12.43
C ILE A 172 16.27 -1.49 -11.28
N ASN A 173 14.97 -1.76 -11.28
CA ASN A 173 14.29 -2.57 -10.28
C ASN A 173 13.42 -3.65 -10.94
N LEU A 174 13.44 -4.87 -10.40
CA LEU A 174 12.48 -5.91 -10.77
C LEU A 174 11.20 -5.65 -9.97
N TYR A 175 10.07 -5.51 -10.66
CA TYR A 175 8.80 -5.19 -9.99
C TYR A 175 7.89 -6.42 -9.84
N ALA A 176 7.85 -7.29 -10.84
CA ALA A 176 7.08 -8.52 -10.77
C ALA A 176 7.67 -9.61 -11.66
N VAL A 177 7.34 -10.85 -11.34
CA VAL A 177 7.77 -12.03 -12.07
C VAL A 177 6.73 -13.13 -11.95
N ASN A 178 6.57 -13.90 -13.01
CA ASN A 178 5.90 -15.20 -13.00
C ASN A 178 6.59 -16.15 -14.00
N SER A 179 5.99 -17.32 -14.23
CA SER A 179 6.54 -18.34 -15.12
C SER A 179 6.56 -17.97 -16.61
N LYS A 180 5.81 -16.93 -17.01
CA LYS A 180 5.65 -16.48 -18.40
C LYS A 180 6.42 -15.20 -18.69
N CYS A 181 6.41 -14.24 -17.78
CA CYS A 181 6.96 -12.90 -17.98
C CYS A 181 7.45 -12.28 -16.67
N PHE A 182 8.10 -11.12 -16.79
CA PHE A 182 8.53 -10.28 -15.68
C PHE A 182 8.49 -8.81 -16.10
N SER A 183 8.41 -7.92 -15.11
CA SER A 183 8.49 -6.47 -15.32
C SER A 183 9.70 -5.88 -14.63
N VAL A 184 10.38 -5.02 -15.36
CA VAL A 184 11.51 -4.23 -14.90
C VAL A 184 11.13 -2.76 -15.02
N VAL A 185 11.47 -1.95 -14.04
CA VAL A 185 11.29 -0.49 -14.14
C VAL A 185 12.63 0.18 -14.08
N ILE A 186 12.77 1.15 -14.97
CA ILE A 186 13.94 1.97 -15.16
C ILE A 186 13.57 3.37 -14.72
N GLN A 187 14.36 3.94 -13.82
CA GLN A 187 14.29 5.35 -13.46
C GLN A 187 15.53 6.05 -14.00
N ASP A 188 15.31 7.09 -14.82
CA ASP A 188 16.36 7.90 -15.42
C ASP A 188 16.53 9.21 -14.65
N PHE A 189 17.60 9.31 -13.88
CA PHE A 189 17.91 10.51 -13.08
C PHE A 189 18.53 11.63 -13.90
N SER A 190 18.92 11.38 -15.15
CA SER A 190 19.47 12.38 -16.08
C SER A 190 18.41 13.15 -16.85
N MET A 191 17.16 12.66 -16.87
CA MET A 191 16.04 13.36 -17.51
C MET A 191 15.63 14.61 -16.74
N LYS A 192 15.58 15.75 -17.46
CA LYS A 192 15.04 17.02 -16.93
C LYS A 192 13.55 16.92 -16.61
N ASP A 193 12.81 16.19 -17.43
CA ASP A 193 11.39 15.95 -17.22
C ASP A 193 11.19 14.75 -16.29
N ARG A 194 11.00 15.04 -15.01
CA ARG A 194 10.77 14.02 -13.97
C ARG A 194 9.47 13.24 -14.16
N ILE A 195 8.51 13.76 -14.92
CA ILE A 195 7.25 13.04 -15.18
C ILE A 195 7.50 11.86 -16.10
N ASN A 196 8.44 11.99 -17.05
CA ASN A 196 8.74 10.97 -18.04
C ASN A 196 9.94 10.07 -17.69
N SER A 197 10.55 10.26 -16.51
CA SER A 197 11.78 9.56 -16.12
C SER A 197 11.58 8.12 -15.68
N THR A 198 10.34 7.67 -15.46
CA THR A 198 10.04 6.31 -15.01
C THR A 198 9.45 5.48 -16.16
N ILE A 199 10.17 4.44 -16.57
CA ILE A 199 9.85 3.61 -17.74
C ILE A 199 9.67 2.16 -17.30
N GLY A 200 8.53 1.56 -17.64
CA GLY A 200 8.27 0.14 -17.45
C GLY A 200 8.70 -0.66 -18.68
N LEU A 201 9.41 -1.76 -18.45
CA LEU A 201 9.71 -2.82 -19.40
C LEU A 201 8.96 -4.10 -19.00
N PHE A 202 8.21 -4.66 -19.93
CA PHE A 202 7.46 -5.90 -19.75
C PHE A 202 8.03 -6.96 -20.69
N ILE A 203 8.61 -8.01 -20.12
CA ILE A 203 9.48 -8.94 -20.86
C ILE A 203 9.01 -10.37 -20.64
N THR A 204 8.91 -11.12 -21.73
CA THR A 204 8.66 -12.57 -21.68
C THR A 204 9.88 -13.33 -21.18
N GLN A 205 9.68 -14.46 -20.49
CA GLN A 205 10.76 -15.26 -19.90
C GLN A 205 11.72 -15.83 -20.95
N ASP A 206 11.32 -15.96 -22.22
CA ASP A 206 12.22 -16.37 -23.33
C ASP A 206 12.93 -15.19 -24.02
N LEU A 207 12.66 -13.96 -23.57
CA LEU A 207 13.26 -12.71 -24.05
C LEU A 207 12.93 -12.35 -25.51
N THR A 208 11.85 -12.92 -26.05
CA THR A 208 11.43 -12.71 -27.45
C THR A 208 10.52 -11.50 -27.59
N ASN A 209 9.56 -11.32 -26.67
CA ASN A 209 8.67 -10.16 -26.63
C ASN A 209 9.05 -9.21 -25.49
N ILE A 210 9.11 -7.92 -25.83
CA ILE A 210 9.44 -6.81 -24.94
C ILE A 210 8.52 -5.65 -25.28
N GLU A 211 7.68 -5.24 -24.33
CA GLU A 211 6.86 -4.04 -24.41
C GLU A 211 7.36 -2.99 -23.43
N SER A 212 7.21 -1.73 -23.78
CA SER A 212 7.67 -0.62 -22.94
C SER A 212 6.69 0.54 -22.93
N THR A 213 6.68 1.28 -21.82
CA THR A 213 5.90 2.51 -21.70
C THR A 213 6.41 3.39 -20.57
N VAL A 214 6.18 4.70 -20.68
CA VAL A 214 6.37 5.61 -19.56
C VAL A 214 5.26 5.35 -18.55
N ILE A 215 5.65 5.24 -17.29
CA ILE A 215 4.72 5.06 -16.18
C ILE A 215 4.15 6.41 -15.76
N THR A 216 3.29 6.95 -16.60
CA THR A 216 2.39 8.05 -16.27
C THR A 216 1.00 7.64 -16.66
N LYS A 217 -0.02 8.18 -15.99
CA LYS A 217 -1.40 7.80 -16.25
C LYS A 217 -1.77 7.91 -17.74
N GLU A 218 -1.41 9.03 -18.38
CA GLU A 218 -1.70 9.27 -19.80
C GLU A 218 -0.98 8.26 -20.70
N LYS A 219 0.34 8.09 -20.57
CA LYS A 219 1.13 7.21 -21.46
C LYS A 219 0.79 5.74 -21.23
N LEU A 220 0.58 5.36 -19.98
CA LEU A 220 0.17 4.01 -19.61
C LEU A 220 -1.24 3.70 -20.12
N GLN A 221 -2.22 4.62 -19.95
CA GLN A 221 -3.56 4.47 -20.53
C GLN A 221 -3.49 4.30 -22.06
N ASN A 222 -2.71 5.13 -22.76
CA ASN A 222 -2.57 5.02 -24.21
C ASN A 222 -2.02 3.64 -24.61
N THR A 223 -1.02 3.14 -23.88
CA THR A 223 -0.43 1.81 -24.15
C THR A 223 -1.44 0.69 -23.87
N LEU A 224 -2.18 0.77 -22.76
CA LEU A 224 -3.22 -0.20 -22.41
C LEU A 224 -4.34 -0.25 -23.47
N SER A 225 -4.76 0.91 -23.98
CA SER A 225 -5.78 1.01 -25.03
C SER A 225 -5.38 0.30 -26.33
N THR A 226 -4.08 0.19 -26.64
CA THR A 226 -3.61 -0.56 -27.81
C THR A 226 -3.66 -2.09 -27.63
N GLY A 227 -3.81 -2.57 -26.40
CA GLY A 227 -3.78 -4.00 -26.07
C GLY A 227 -2.39 -4.63 -25.98
N LYS A 228 -1.31 -3.89 -26.22
CA LYS A 228 0.08 -4.38 -26.15
C LYS A 228 0.45 -5.04 -24.82
N LEU A 229 -0.13 -4.57 -23.71
CA LEU A 229 0.18 -5.09 -22.38
C LEU A 229 -0.68 -6.29 -21.95
N LYS A 230 -1.61 -6.79 -22.78
CA LYS A 230 -2.56 -7.85 -22.38
C LYS A 230 -1.88 -9.12 -21.89
N ASP A 231 -0.82 -9.55 -22.56
CA ASP A 231 -0.07 -10.77 -22.19
C ASP A 231 0.67 -10.64 -20.85
N TYR A 232 0.76 -9.42 -20.31
CA TYR A 232 1.45 -9.10 -19.07
C TYR A 232 0.50 -8.83 -17.90
N TYR A 233 -0.83 -8.95 -18.09
CA TYR A 233 -1.83 -8.68 -17.05
C TYR A 233 -1.74 -9.62 -15.84
N ASP A 234 -1.10 -10.78 -16.00
CA ASP A 234 -0.81 -11.73 -14.92
C ASP A 234 0.33 -11.26 -14.00
N LEU A 235 1.07 -10.22 -14.38
CA LEU A 235 2.06 -9.60 -13.50
C LEU A 235 1.39 -8.66 -12.48
N PHE A 236 0.26 -8.05 -12.84
CA PHE A 236 -0.39 -7.04 -12.00
C PHE A 236 -1.13 -7.66 -10.82
N THR A 237 -1.04 -7.03 -9.65
CA THR A 237 -1.69 -7.50 -8.43
C THR A 237 -3.20 -7.48 -8.60
N LYS A 238 -3.86 -8.62 -8.44
CA LYS A 238 -5.34 -8.70 -8.47
C LYS A 238 -5.90 -8.04 -7.21
N VAL A 239 -6.83 -7.09 -7.39
CA VAL A 239 -7.40 -6.34 -6.26
C VAL A 239 -8.83 -6.74 -5.90
N ASP A 240 -9.47 -7.55 -6.75
CA ASP A 240 -10.80 -8.08 -6.52
C ASP A 240 -10.82 -9.61 -6.66
N LYS A 241 -11.91 -10.23 -6.20
CA LYS A 241 -12.07 -11.69 -6.25
C LYS A 241 -12.22 -12.23 -7.67
N SER A 242 -12.82 -11.47 -8.58
CA SER A 242 -13.01 -11.92 -9.98
C SER A 242 -11.74 -11.77 -10.82
N GLY A 243 -10.78 -10.97 -10.36
CA GLY A 243 -9.56 -10.66 -11.09
C GLY A 243 -9.77 -9.69 -12.25
N ARG A 244 -10.94 -9.02 -12.31
CA ARG A 244 -11.24 -7.96 -13.27
C ARG A 244 -10.35 -6.74 -13.05
N TYR A 245 -10.13 -6.39 -11.78
CA TYR A 245 -9.38 -5.21 -11.39
C TYR A 245 -7.97 -5.61 -10.96
N SER A 246 -6.99 -4.81 -11.38
CA SER A 246 -5.60 -4.99 -10.95
C SER A 246 -4.94 -3.67 -10.57
N LEU A 247 -4.17 -3.71 -9.49
CA LEU A 247 -3.27 -2.62 -9.12
C LEU A 247 -2.04 -2.69 -10.02
N LEU A 248 -1.75 -1.57 -10.67
CA LEU A 248 -0.53 -1.39 -11.45
C LEU A 248 0.63 -1.01 -10.54
N PHE A 249 1.85 -1.16 -11.05
CA PHE A 249 3.08 -1.07 -10.27
C PHE A 249 3.39 0.33 -9.69
N PHE A 250 2.53 1.33 -9.93
CA PHE A 250 2.74 2.75 -9.62
C PHE A 250 1.42 3.49 -9.39
N ASP A 251 1.44 4.47 -8.49
CA ASP A 251 0.43 5.51 -8.28
C ASP A 251 -1.02 5.08 -8.07
N ASP A 252 -1.33 4.21 -7.10
CA ASP A 252 -2.72 3.88 -6.74
C ASP A 252 -3.65 3.60 -7.95
N MET A 253 -3.09 3.17 -9.10
CA MET A 253 -3.81 3.11 -10.38
C MET A 253 -4.45 1.73 -10.51
N ILE A 254 -5.76 1.71 -10.69
CA ILE A 254 -6.52 0.47 -10.85
C ILE A 254 -6.83 0.26 -12.34
N LEU A 255 -6.33 -0.82 -12.93
CA LEU A 255 -6.70 -1.28 -14.25
C LEU A 255 -7.99 -2.11 -14.20
N ASP A 256 -9.00 -1.73 -14.97
CA ASP A 256 -10.10 -2.61 -15.35
C ASP A 256 -9.70 -3.41 -16.60
N LYS A 257 -9.39 -4.70 -16.42
CA LYS A 257 -8.96 -5.61 -17.49
C LYS A 257 -10.05 -5.87 -18.52
N ARG A 258 -11.32 -5.61 -18.20
CA ARG A 258 -12.43 -5.79 -19.15
C ARG A 258 -12.45 -4.67 -20.18
N THR A 259 -12.20 -3.43 -19.75
CA THR A 259 -12.26 -2.24 -20.60
C THR A 259 -10.88 -1.75 -21.04
N ASN A 260 -9.80 -2.28 -20.45
CA ASN A 260 -8.42 -1.79 -20.60
C ASN A 260 -8.27 -0.31 -20.21
N GLN A 261 -9.01 0.11 -19.19
CA GLN A 261 -8.99 1.48 -18.70
C GLN A 261 -8.44 1.56 -17.28
N LEU A 262 -7.68 2.63 -17.03
CA LEU A 262 -7.27 3.07 -15.71
C LEU A 262 -8.44 3.79 -15.04
N ILE A 263 -8.68 3.45 -13.79
CA ILE A 263 -9.70 4.04 -12.94
C ILE A 263 -9.00 4.72 -11.76
N ASP A 264 -9.36 5.98 -11.51
CA ASP A 264 -8.98 6.66 -10.28
C ASP A 264 -9.98 6.40 -9.17
N ILE A 265 -9.48 6.43 -7.94
CA ILE A 265 -10.32 6.72 -6.79
C ILE A 265 -10.52 8.23 -6.65
N LYS A 266 -11.55 8.65 -5.92
CA LYS A 266 -11.77 10.07 -5.65
C LYS A 266 -10.58 10.65 -4.90
N LYS A 267 -10.28 11.92 -5.18
CA LYS A 267 -9.17 12.68 -4.59
C LYS A 267 -9.16 12.69 -3.06
N ASP A 268 -10.33 12.69 -2.44
CA ASP A 268 -10.46 12.71 -0.97
C ASP A 268 -10.38 11.32 -0.32
N ASP A 269 -10.42 10.26 -1.13
CA ASP A 269 -10.31 8.87 -0.68
C ASP A 269 -8.85 8.40 -0.69
N TYR A 270 -8.56 7.29 0.00
CA TYR A 270 -7.21 6.75 0.13
C TYR A 270 -7.20 5.25 -0.20
N LEU A 271 -6.32 4.82 -1.10
CA LEU A 271 -6.22 3.41 -1.54
C LEU A 271 -5.27 2.62 -0.63
N SER A 272 -5.66 1.40 -0.25
CA SER A 272 -4.84 0.54 0.61
C SER A 272 -3.55 0.15 -0.09
N LYS A 273 -2.50 -0.18 0.68
CA LYS A 273 -1.21 -0.58 0.10
C LYS A 273 -1.27 -1.81 -0.80
N ASP A 274 -2.22 -2.72 -0.59
CA ASP A 274 -2.44 -3.88 -1.46
C ASP A 274 -3.46 -3.63 -2.60
N GLY A 275 -3.97 -2.40 -2.70
CA GLY A 275 -4.95 -1.94 -3.69
C GLY A 275 -6.35 -2.52 -3.52
N LYS A 276 -6.66 -3.29 -2.46
CA LYS A 276 -7.92 -4.04 -2.35
C LYS A 276 -9.04 -3.28 -1.66
N TYR A 277 -8.72 -2.21 -0.94
CA TYR A 277 -9.64 -1.46 -0.11
C TYR A 277 -9.48 0.05 -0.31
N VAL A 278 -10.57 0.78 -0.13
CA VAL A 278 -10.60 2.24 -0.18
C VAL A 278 -11.08 2.76 1.16
N PHE A 279 -10.29 3.65 1.75
CA PHE A 279 -10.68 4.43 2.93
C PHE A 279 -11.39 5.70 2.46
N ILE A 280 -12.65 5.84 2.85
CA ILE A 280 -13.52 6.93 2.37
C ILE A 280 -13.19 8.22 3.13
N ASN A 281 -12.99 9.33 2.41
CA ASN A 281 -12.63 10.64 2.98
C ASN A 281 -11.34 10.62 3.85
N GLY A 282 -10.38 9.76 3.50
CA GLY A 282 -9.10 9.61 4.20
C GLY A 282 -8.11 10.78 4.06
N ALA A 283 -8.47 11.83 3.32
CA ALA A 283 -7.71 13.06 3.09
C ALA A 283 -6.30 12.85 2.50
N LYS A 284 -6.24 12.49 1.21
CA LYS A 284 -4.97 12.44 0.45
C LYS A 284 -4.44 13.83 0.07
N GLU A 285 -5.33 14.82 -0.14
CA GLU A 285 -4.96 16.11 -0.76
C GLU A 285 -5.67 17.36 -0.20
N LYS A 286 -6.23 17.33 1.02
CA LYS A 286 -6.79 18.57 1.59
C LYS A 286 -5.66 19.57 1.86
N GLU A 287 -5.90 20.86 1.58
CA GLU A 287 -4.95 21.97 1.80
C GLU A 287 -4.37 22.01 3.24
N THR A 288 -5.00 21.31 4.19
CA THR A 288 -4.56 21.17 5.58
C THR A 288 -4.16 19.74 5.99
N ASN A 289 -4.32 18.71 5.14
CA ASN A 289 -4.09 17.28 5.44
C ASN A 289 -4.79 16.79 6.73
N VAL A 290 -6.01 17.25 6.98
CA VAL A 290 -6.82 16.81 8.12
C VAL A 290 -7.98 15.94 7.62
N MET A 291 -7.88 14.63 7.86
CA MET A 291 -9.02 13.71 7.73
C MET A 291 -10.13 14.12 8.71
N ALA A 292 -11.38 13.85 8.35
CA ALA A 292 -12.51 14.25 9.20
C ALA A 292 -12.52 13.47 10.52
N ASP A 293 -12.81 14.17 11.62
CA ASP A 293 -13.14 13.54 12.89
C ASP A 293 -14.47 12.79 12.81
N GLY A 294 -14.68 11.79 13.66
CA GLY A 294 -15.91 11.01 13.70
C GLY A 294 -15.88 9.72 12.89
N ILE A 295 -16.96 9.44 12.13
CA ILE A 295 -17.21 8.14 11.49
C ILE A 295 -16.26 7.93 10.31
N GLN A 296 -15.49 6.86 10.39
CA GLN A 296 -14.59 6.38 9.35
C GLN A 296 -15.17 5.16 8.65
N GLN A 297 -14.88 4.99 7.37
CA GLN A 297 -15.47 3.94 6.53
C GLN A 297 -14.42 3.36 5.58
N ILE A 298 -14.42 2.03 5.47
CA ILE A 298 -13.56 1.28 4.55
C ILE A 298 -14.43 0.39 3.67
N GLN A 299 -14.21 0.41 2.36
CA GLN A 299 -14.87 -0.45 1.38
C GLN A 299 -13.86 -1.35 0.68
N THR A 300 -14.32 -2.50 0.15
CA THR A 300 -13.55 -3.17 -0.91
C THR A 300 -13.56 -2.32 -2.17
N VAL A 301 -12.51 -2.42 -2.97
CA VAL A 301 -12.44 -1.76 -4.28
C VAL A 301 -13.58 -2.21 -5.20
N ASP A 302 -14.01 -3.47 -5.14
CA ASP A 302 -15.14 -3.96 -5.94
C ASP A 302 -16.47 -3.27 -5.56
N ASN A 303 -16.76 -3.11 -4.27
CA ASN A 303 -17.96 -2.38 -3.82
C ASN A 303 -17.85 -0.89 -4.18
N TYR A 304 -16.69 -0.29 -3.96
CA TYR A 304 -16.42 1.11 -4.23
C TYR A 304 -16.65 1.45 -5.70
N LEU A 305 -16.04 0.69 -6.61
CA LEU A 305 -16.15 0.91 -8.06
C LEU A 305 -17.55 0.63 -8.62
N LYS A 306 -18.35 -0.20 -7.94
CA LYS A 306 -19.76 -0.44 -8.28
C LYS A 306 -20.71 0.62 -7.71
N GLY A 307 -20.24 1.53 -6.85
CA GLY A 307 -21.07 2.49 -6.16
C GLY A 307 -21.99 1.85 -5.11
N ASN A 308 -21.60 0.70 -4.55
CA ASN A 308 -22.36 0.03 -3.51
C ASN A 308 -22.07 0.65 -2.13
N ASP A 309 -23.11 0.97 -1.38
CA ASP A 309 -22.99 1.44 0.02
C ASP A 309 -22.77 0.26 0.99
N LYS A 310 -21.69 -0.51 0.76
CA LYS A 310 -21.30 -1.65 1.59
C LYS A 310 -19.90 -1.45 2.15
N TYR A 311 -19.83 -1.29 3.47
CA TYR A 311 -18.60 -1.03 4.22
C TYR A 311 -18.10 -2.31 4.89
N GLU A 312 -16.81 -2.60 4.72
CA GLU A 312 -16.12 -3.70 5.39
C GLU A 312 -15.72 -3.34 6.83
N ALA A 313 -15.51 -2.04 7.09
CA ALA A 313 -15.31 -1.51 8.42
C ALA A 313 -15.97 -0.14 8.55
N GLN A 314 -16.52 0.14 9.74
CA GLN A 314 -17.11 1.41 10.09
C GLN A 314 -16.94 1.66 11.59
N PHE A 315 -16.20 2.70 11.95
CA PHE A 315 -15.84 2.98 13.34
C PHE A 315 -15.70 4.48 13.59
N LYS A 316 -15.81 4.94 14.84
CA LYS A 316 -15.73 6.36 15.20
C LYS A 316 -14.35 6.68 15.80
N ILE A 317 -13.60 7.57 15.17
CA ILE A 317 -12.43 8.21 15.78
C ILE A 317 -12.88 9.50 16.48
N ASP A 318 -12.29 9.79 17.64
CA ASP A 318 -12.45 11.06 18.34
C ASP A 318 -11.05 11.66 18.63
N PHE A 319 -10.69 12.72 17.89
CA PHE A 319 -9.38 13.37 18.05
C PHE A 319 -9.19 14.04 19.40
N LYS A 320 -10.27 14.54 20.02
CA LYS A 320 -10.20 15.19 21.34
C LYS A 320 -9.99 14.15 22.43
N GLN A 321 -10.64 12.99 22.32
CA GLN A 321 -10.40 11.86 23.20
C GLN A 321 -8.95 11.39 23.10
N ILE A 322 -8.39 11.26 21.89
CA ILE A 322 -6.97 10.90 21.71
C ILE A 322 -6.03 11.92 22.38
N ALA A 323 -6.26 13.22 22.19
CA ALA A 323 -5.44 14.25 22.83
C ALA A 323 -5.51 14.18 24.36
N LYS A 324 -6.71 13.94 24.90
CA LYS A 324 -6.94 13.76 26.34
C LYS A 324 -6.21 12.52 26.86
N GLU A 325 -6.33 11.39 26.17
CA GLU A 325 -5.61 10.17 26.52
C GLU A 325 -4.11 10.42 26.50
N MET A 326 -3.57 11.17 25.52
CA MET A 326 -2.14 11.48 25.46
C MET A 326 -1.69 12.59 26.42
N ASP A 327 -2.58 13.13 27.26
CA ASP A 327 -2.31 14.25 28.17
C ASP A 327 -1.78 15.51 27.44
N PHE A 328 -2.15 15.70 26.17
CA PHE A 328 -1.74 16.86 25.38
C PHE A 328 -2.56 18.09 25.77
N ASN A 329 -1.88 19.21 26.04
CA ASN A 329 -2.52 20.50 26.20
C ASN A 329 -2.85 21.13 24.84
N ALA A 330 -3.71 20.46 24.09
CA ALA A 330 -4.00 20.72 22.68
C ALA A 330 -5.29 21.51 22.45
N GLY A 331 -5.34 22.21 21.31
CA GLY A 331 -6.58 22.61 20.63
C GLY A 331 -7.04 21.51 19.66
N ASP A 332 -7.48 21.88 18.47
CA ASP A 332 -7.90 20.92 17.45
C ASP A 332 -6.70 20.22 16.76
N ALA A 333 -7.00 19.10 16.08
CA ALA A 333 -6.02 18.41 15.25
C ALA A 333 -5.54 19.32 14.11
N ARG A 334 -4.22 19.46 13.98
CA ARG A 334 -3.54 20.25 12.96
C ARG A 334 -3.29 19.45 11.69
N ILE A 335 -2.87 18.18 11.85
CA ILE A 335 -2.64 17.22 10.76
C ILE A 335 -3.26 15.91 11.22
N ALA A 336 -3.96 15.22 10.33
CA ALA A 336 -4.45 13.87 10.56
C ALA A 336 -4.50 13.12 9.23
N ASN A 337 -3.50 12.28 8.98
CA ASN A 337 -3.31 11.57 7.71
C ASN A 337 -3.08 10.07 7.92
N ILE A 338 -3.48 9.29 6.91
CA ILE A 338 -3.25 7.85 6.86
C ILE A 338 -1.84 7.60 6.33
N HIS A 339 -1.01 6.91 7.12
CA HIS A 339 0.32 6.46 6.73
C HIS A 339 0.31 5.08 6.09
N TYR A 340 -0.52 4.21 6.63
CA TYR A 340 -0.65 2.85 6.18
C TYR A 340 -2.08 2.39 6.42
N PHE A 341 -2.66 1.67 5.47
CA PHE A 341 -3.76 0.80 5.81
C PHE A 341 -3.87 -0.41 4.88
N ASN A 342 -4.48 -1.44 5.43
CA ASN A 342 -5.04 -2.57 4.72
C ASN A 342 -6.39 -2.94 5.37
N LYS A 343 -6.93 -4.10 5.04
CA LYS A 343 -8.22 -4.56 5.59
C LYS A 343 -8.25 -4.73 7.11
N ASP A 344 -7.09 -5.00 7.72
CA ASP A 344 -6.92 -5.46 9.09
C ASP A 344 -6.29 -4.41 10.01
N TYR A 345 -5.71 -3.36 9.45
CA TYR A 345 -4.92 -2.38 10.20
C TYR A 345 -4.93 -1.02 9.53
N VAL A 346 -5.02 0.05 10.33
CA VAL A 346 -4.85 1.45 9.89
C VAL A 346 -3.82 2.11 10.79
N VAL A 347 -2.90 2.88 10.23
CA VAL A 347 -1.92 3.68 10.95
C VAL A 347 -2.09 5.13 10.56
N LEU A 348 -2.39 5.96 11.56
CA LEU A 348 -2.53 7.40 11.39
C LEU A 348 -1.35 8.11 12.04
N TYR A 349 -1.04 9.29 11.53
CA TYR A 349 -0.28 10.31 12.24
C TYR A 349 -1.23 11.46 12.55
N ILE A 350 -1.21 11.91 13.80
CA ILE A 350 -1.99 13.06 14.25
C ILE A 350 -1.06 14.03 14.95
N SER A 351 -1.07 15.28 14.52
CA SER A 351 -0.42 16.38 15.24
C SER A 351 -1.46 17.40 15.69
N TYR A 352 -1.21 18.06 16.82
CA TYR A 352 -2.17 18.96 17.45
C TYR A 352 -1.65 20.38 17.57
N HIS A 353 -2.53 21.36 17.40
CA HIS A 353 -2.21 22.75 17.73
C HIS A 353 -2.05 22.93 19.24
N GLY A 354 -1.06 23.73 19.65
CA GLY A 354 -1.02 24.33 20.99
C GLY A 354 -2.22 25.27 21.18
N LYS A 355 -2.75 25.35 22.42
CA LYS A 355 -3.86 26.27 22.73
C LYS A 355 -3.54 27.75 22.49
N THR A 356 -2.26 28.12 22.56
CA THR A 356 -1.80 29.51 22.39
C THR A 356 -1.03 29.68 21.07
N ILE A 357 0.14 29.06 20.94
CA ILE A 357 1.00 29.05 19.72
C ILE A 357 1.79 27.73 19.71
N GLY A 358 2.09 27.18 18.53
CA GLY A 358 2.97 26.02 18.36
C GLY A 358 2.24 24.66 18.24
N THR A 359 2.98 23.57 18.40
CA THR A 359 2.48 22.19 18.36
C THR A 359 2.36 21.64 19.79
N ALA A 360 1.21 21.10 20.17
CA ALA A 360 0.97 20.55 21.52
C ALA A 360 1.51 19.14 21.72
N GLY A 361 1.72 18.42 20.63
CA GLY A 361 2.14 17.03 20.60
C GLY A 361 1.77 16.36 19.28
N ALA A 362 2.35 15.20 19.04
CA ALA A 362 2.01 14.34 17.93
C ALA A 362 2.01 12.87 18.38
N VAL A 363 1.22 12.05 17.70
CA VAL A 363 1.03 10.64 18.06
C VAL A 363 0.75 9.81 16.82
N ASN A 364 1.27 8.59 16.80
CA ASN A 364 0.84 7.57 15.84
C ASN A 364 -0.31 6.76 16.45
N VAL A 365 -1.38 6.58 15.68
CA VAL A 365 -2.57 5.82 16.09
C VAL A 365 -2.64 4.54 15.27
N LEU A 366 -2.36 3.41 15.91
CA LEU A 366 -2.41 2.08 15.28
C LEU A 366 -3.78 1.45 15.58
N ILE A 367 -4.67 1.43 14.59
CA ILE A 367 -6.03 0.92 14.72
C ILE A 367 -6.06 -0.53 14.24
N ASP A 368 -6.23 -1.46 15.18
CA ASP A 368 -6.36 -2.90 14.91
C ASP A 368 -7.82 -3.27 14.65
N LEU A 369 -8.09 -3.64 13.40
CA LEU A 369 -9.40 -4.02 12.90
C LEU A 369 -9.62 -5.53 12.91
N GLN A 370 -8.66 -6.36 13.36
CA GLN A 370 -8.75 -7.82 13.21
C GLN A 370 -9.80 -8.44 14.13
N LYS A 371 -9.89 -7.96 15.38
CA LYS A 371 -10.84 -8.48 16.37
C LYS A 371 -12.25 -7.94 16.14
N SER A 372 -12.36 -6.68 15.73
CA SER A 372 -13.65 -6.04 15.46
C SER A 372 -13.49 -4.92 14.42
N LYS A 373 -14.39 -4.92 13.43
CA LYS A 373 -14.44 -3.90 12.36
C LYS A 373 -15.30 -2.68 12.76
N GLN A 374 -16.08 -2.81 13.83
CA GLN A 374 -16.99 -1.78 14.35
C GLN A 374 -16.50 -1.16 15.66
N GLN A 375 -15.73 -1.91 16.45
CA GLN A 375 -15.14 -1.48 17.72
C GLN A 375 -13.64 -1.86 17.76
N PRO A 376 -12.79 -1.27 16.90
CA PRO A 376 -11.38 -1.62 16.91
C PRO A 376 -10.68 -1.12 18.17
N THR A 377 -9.52 -1.71 18.44
CA THR A 377 -8.59 -1.18 19.44
C THR A 377 -7.60 -0.24 18.75
N ALA A 378 -7.44 0.97 19.27
CA ALA A 378 -6.44 1.91 18.80
C ALA A 378 -5.32 2.06 19.83
N TYR A 379 -4.09 1.78 19.41
CA TYR A 379 -2.89 1.95 20.21
C TYR A 379 -2.28 3.33 19.93
N LEU A 380 -2.04 4.09 20.98
CA LEU A 380 -1.53 5.46 20.95
C LEU A 380 -0.05 5.46 21.32
N VAL A 381 0.82 5.71 20.36
CA VAL A 381 2.28 5.57 20.54
C VAL A 381 3.02 6.59 19.69
N ASP A 382 4.09 7.17 20.23
CA ASP A 382 5.05 7.92 19.41
C ASP A 382 6.05 6.96 18.78
N LEU A 383 5.92 6.76 17.47
CA LEU A 383 6.88 6.01 16.65
C LEU A 383 7.78 6.94 15.83
N GLY A 384 7.57 8.25 15.88
CA GLY A 384 8.29 9.21 15.04
C GLY A 384 7.99 9.10 13.56
N ILE A 385 6.84 8.53 13.19
CA ILE A 385 6.42 8.41 11.80
C ILE A 385 5.62 9.67 11.46
N GLU A 386 6.27 10.60 10.77
CA GLU A 386 5.77 11.96 10.46
C GLU A 386 5.73 12.12 8.94
N SER A 387 4.52 12.13 8.34
CA SER A 387 4.19 12.18 6.89
C SER A 387 4.91 11.22 5.93
#